data_AF-A0A954XNF4-F1
#
_entry.id   AF-A0A954XNF4-F1
#
_cell.length_a   1.000
_cell.length_b   1.000
_cell.length_c   1.000
_cell.angle_alpha   90.00
_cell.angle_beta   90.00
_cell.angle_gamma   90.00
#
_symmetry.space_group_name_H-M   'P 1'
#
loop_
_entity.id
_entity.type
_entity.pdbx_description
1 polymer ?
#
loop_
_entity_poly.entity_id
_entity_poly.type
_entity_poly.pdbx_seq_one_letter_code
_entity_poly.pdbx_strand_id
1 'polypeptide(L)'
;METHFFALDWIVLVAYFFGTMSIGFYFYYQNKSRSMEGFTVASRSLPGWVCGLSIFATFLSSISFLALPGKAFSANWNPFVFSLSLPLAAWVAVKWFIPYYRQSNEISAYAHLEHRFGVWARVYTSLFYLLTQVARMGAVMFLMGLPLNILLGWDHRTIILVTGVSVTIYSLVGGIVAVIWADALQAIVLMAGALGCIVLMFLS
;
A
#
# COMPACT_ATOMS: atom_id res chain seq x y z
N MET A 1 -7.09 21.60 -26.15
CA MET A 1 -7.16 20.53 -25.13
C MET A 1 -7.55 21.22 -23.85
N GLU A 2 -8.79 21.04 -23.42
CA GLU A 2 -9.29 21.67 -22.20
C GLU A 2 -8.49 21.13 -21.01
N THR A 3 -7.73 22.00 -20.35
CA THR A 3 -6.98 21.62 -19.16
C THR A 3 -7.96 21.45 -18.01
N HIS A 4 -8.37 20.21 -17.74
CA HIS A 4 -9.19 19.82 -16.58
C HIS A 4 -8.45 19.89 -15.24
N PHE A 5 -7.26 20.51 -15.20
CA PHE A 5 -6.39 20.59 -14.03
C PHE A 5 -6.06 22.05 -13.76
N PHE A 6 -6.61 22.59 -12.67
CA PHE A 6 -6.33 23.96 -12.25
C PHE A 6 -4.96 24.05 -11.57
N ALA A 7 -4.42 25.26 -11.45
CA ALA A 7 -3.16 25.49 -10.73
C ALA A 7 -3.20 24.97 -9.29
N LEU A 8 -4.38 25.00 -8.65
CA LEU A 8 -4.59 24.45 -7.31
C LEU A 8 -4.42 22.93 -7.26
N ASP A 9 -4.88 22.20 -8.28
CA ASP A 9 -4.75 20.74 -8.34
C ASP A 9 -3.28 20.33 -8.45
N TRP A 10 -2.50 21.08 -9.23
CA TRP A 10 -1.04 20.91 -9.31
C TRP A 10 -0.36 21.16 -7.97
N ILE A 11 -0.73 22.23 -7.27
CA ILE A 11 -0.16 22.54 -5.95
C ILE A 11 -0.46 21.42 -4.96
N VAL A 12 -1.70 20.93 -4.91
CA VAL A 12 -2.10 19.83 -4.02
C VAL A 12 -1.37 18.54 -4.37
N LEU A 13 -1.28 18.18 -5.65
CA LEU A 13 -0.59 16.98 -6.13
C LEU A 13 0.89 17.01 -5.77
N VAL A 14 1.56 18.12 -6.06
CA VAL A 14 2.99 18.32 -5.79
C VAL A 14 3.23 18.32 -4.28
N ALA A 15 2.42 19.02 -3.50
CA ALA A 15 2.52 19.02 -2.04
C ALA A 15 2.33 17.62 -1.44
N TYR A 16 1.37 16.85 -1.94
CA TYR A 16 1.15 15.47 -1.51
C TYR A 16 2.35 14.57 -1.84
N PHE A 17 2.89 14.69 -3.05
CA PHE A 17 4.06 13.93 -3.49
C PHE A 17 5.31 14.25 -2.67
N PHE A 18 5.58 15.55 -2.45
CA PHE A 18 6.68 15.96 -1.58
C PHE A 18 6.45 15.57 -0.13
N GLY A 19 5.21 15.65 0.38
CA GLY A 19 4.86 15.23 1.74
C GLY A 19 5.14 13.75 1.96
N THR A 20 4.73 12.89 1.03
CA THR A 20 4.98 11.44 1.09
C THR A 20 6.48 11.10 0.96
N MET A 21 7.21 11.74 0.04
CA MET A 21 8.68 11.59 -0.04
C MET A 21 9.39 12.06 1.24
N SER A 22 8.95 13.16 1.83
CA SER A 22 9.58 13.75 3.03
C SER A 22 9.51 12.84 4.24
N ILE A 23 8.47 12.00 4.36
CA ILE A 23 8.37 10.98 5.42
C ILE A 23 9.54 9.99 5.30
N GLY A 24 9.86 9.55 4.07
CA GLY A 24 11.01 8.69 3.78
C GLY A 24 12.33 9.29 4.27
N PHE A 25 12.59 10.54 3.87
CA PHE A 25 13.83 11.24 4.25
C PHE A 25 13.89 11.60 5.74
N TYR A 26 12.76 11.93 6.37
CA TYR A 26 12.70 12.25 7.79
C TYR A 26 13.11 11.05 8.67
N PHE A 27 12.56 9.86 8.41
CA PHE A 27 12.91 8.67 9.18
C PHE A 27 14.31 8.13 8.87
N TYR A 28 14.79 8.32 7.64
CA TYR A 28 16.19 8.08 7.29
C TYR A 28 17.14 8.98 8.10
N TYR A 29 16.84 10.27 8.21
CA TYR A 29 17.65 11.24 8.95
C TYR A 29 17.64 11.00 10.46
N GLN A 30 16.58 10.42 11.01
CA GLN A 30 16.51 10.00 12.41
C GLN A 30 17.30 8.72 12.75
N ASN A 31 18.13 8.21 11.83
CA ASN A 31 18.92 6.98 11.99
C ASN A 31 18.12 5.71 12.31
N LYS A 32 16.78 5.74 12.24
CA LYS A 32 15.93 4.57 12.56
C LYS A 32 16.05 3.42 11.54
N SER A 33 16.64 3.70 10.37
CA SER A 33 16.79 2.73 9.27
C SER A 33 18.24 2.28 9.04
N ARG A 34 19.21 2.68 9.89
CA ARG A 34 20.64 2.35 9.69
C ARG A 34 21.03 0.94 10.12
N SER A 35 20.30 0.31 11.03
CA SER A 35 20.52 -1.09 11.41
C SER A 35 19.61 -2.02 10.60
N MET A 36 20.05 -3.25 10.36
CA MET A 36 19.24 -4.27 9.66
C MET A 36 17.88 -4.46 10.35
N GLU A 37 17.86 -4.47 11.69
CA GLU A 37 16.63 -4.58 12.49
C GLU A 37 15.71 -3.35 12.36
N GLY A 38 16.28 -2.14 12.30
CA GLY A 38 15.53 -0.92 12.04
C GLY A 38 14.93 -0.90 10.63
N PHE A 39 15.69 -1.39 9.64
CA PHE A 39 15.27 -1.45 8.25
C PHE A 39 14.22 -2.52 7.95
N THR A 40 14.30 -3.70 8.59
CA THR A 40 13.40 -4.85 8.29
C THR A 40 12.23 -4.99 9.26
N VAL A 41 12.38 -4.64 10.53
CA VAL A 41 11.35 -4.84 11.57
C VAL A 41 11.04 -3.59 12.39
N ALA A 42 11.49 -2.42 11.97
CA ALA A 42 11.23 -1.12 12.63
C ALA A 42 11.62 -1.08 14.11
N SER A 43 12.63 -1.87 14.51
CA SER A 43 13.01 -2.09 15.92
C SER A 43 11.82 -2.45 16.83
N ARG A 44 10.73 -2.99 16.27
CA ARG A 44 9.49 -3.39 16.96
C ARG A 44 8.87 -2.30 17.85
N SER A 45 9.17 -1.04 17.54
CA SER A 45 8.81 0.12 18.37
C SER A 45 7.61 0.90 17.84
N LEU A 46 6.98 0.42 16.77
CA LEU A 46 5.90 1.14 16.11
C LEU A 46 4.58 1.04 16.89
N PRO A 47 3.83 2.15 17.02
CA PRO A 47 2.51 2.12 17.64
C PRO A 47 1.55 1.19 16.88
N GLY A 48 0.71 0.45 17.62
CA GLY A 48 -0.20 -0.53 17.04
C GLY A 48 -1.20 0.07 16.05
N TRP A 49 -1.63 1.31 16.26
CA TRP A 49 -2.55 2.00 15.35
C TRP A 49 -1.91 2.32 13.99
N VAL A 50 -0.63 2.69 13.96
CA VAL A 50 0.12 2.93 12.71
C VAL A 50 0.28 1.63 11.94
N CYS A 51 0.63 0.55 12.64
CA CYS A 51 0.73 -0.78 12.04
C CYS A 51 -0.61 -1.24 11.45
N GLY A 52 -1.71 -1.03 12.18
CA GLY A 52 -3.07 -1.36 11.71
C GLY A 52 -3.46 -0.59 10.46
N LEU A 53 -3.20 0.73 10.44
CA LEU A 53 -3.46 1.57 9.27
C LEU A 53 -2.58 1.19 8.07
N SER A 54 -1.31 0.83 8.28
CA SER A 54 -0.44 0.37 7.17
C SER A 54 -0.87 -0.99 6.62
N ILE A 55 -1.27 -1.93 7.48
CA ILE A 55 -1.86 -3.20 7.03
C ILE A 55 -3.12 -2.92 6.20
N PHE A 56 -3.98 -2.03 6.68
CA PHE A 56 -5.18 -1.62 5.94
C PHE A 56 -4.85 -0.94 4.60
N ALA A 57 -3.88 -0.02 4.59
CA ALA A 57 -3.39 0.63 3.37
C ALA A 57 -2.85 -0.39 2.37
N THR A 58 -2.12 -1.42 2.85
CA THR A 58 -1.58 -2.49 2.00
C THR A 58 -2.70 -3.29 1.32
N PHE A 59 -3.88 -3.43 1.95
CA PHE A 59 -5.06 -4.03 1.32
C PHE A 59 -5.78 -3.08 0.36
N LEU A 60 -5.71 -1.78 0.63
CA LEU A 60 -6.34 -0.74 -0.20
C LEU A 60 -5.42 -0.34 -1.36
N SER A 61 -5.80 -0.70 -2.58
CA SER A 61 -5.00 -0.38 -3.77
C SER A 61 -5.82 0.37 -4.79
N SER A 62 -5.18 0.84 -5.87
CA SER A 62 -5.88 1.40 -7.04
C SER A 62 -6.91 0.43 -7.62
N ILE A 63 -6.71 -0.89 -7.46
CA ILE A 63 -7.73 -1.90 -7.78
C ILE A 63 -8.96 -1.71 -6.91
N SER A 64 -8.78 -1.62 -5.60
CA SER A 64 -9.88 -1.45 -4.66
C SER A 64 -10.63 -0.13 -4.89
N PHE A 65 -9.91 0.95 -5.20
CA PHE A 65 -10.48 2.29 -5.34
C PHE A 65 -11.14 2.55 -6.70
N LEU A 66 -10.60 2.00 -7.80
CA LEU A 66 -11.14 2.23 -9.15
C LEU A 66 -11.96 1.04 -9.66
N ALA A 67 -11.45 -0.19 -9.49
CA ALA A 67 -12.06 -1.37 -10.08
C ALA A 67 -13.32 -1.83 -9.34
N LEU A 68 -13.37 -1.74 -8.01
CA LEU A 68 -14.55 -2.18 -7.24
C LEU A 68 -15.77 -1.26 -7.48
N PRO A 69 -15.66 0.08 -7.38
CA PRO A 69 -16.78 0.95 -7.72
C PRO A 69 -17.16 0.85 -9.20
N GLY A 70 -16.17 0.76 -10.11
CA GLY A 70 -16.43 0.56 -11.54
C GLY A 70 -17.20 -0.73 -11.82
N LYS A 71 -16.85 -1.83 -11.16
CA LYS A 71 -17.60 -3.09 -11.26
C LYS A 71 -19.00 -2.98 -10.66
N ALA A 72 -19.14 -2.34 -9.50
CA ALA A 72 -20.44 -2.14 -8.85
C ALA A 72 -21.38 -1.30 -9.72
N PHE A 73 -20.85 -0.29 -10.42
CA PHE A 73 -21.60 0.53 -11.38
C PHE A 73 -21.97 -0.25 -12.65
N SER A 74 -21.04 -1.01 -13.22
CA SER A 74 -21.29 -1.76 -14.47
C SER A 74 -22.16 -3.01 -14.31
N ALA A 75 -22.18 -3.59 -13.11
CA ALA A 75 -22.81 -4.87 -12.83
C ALA A 75 -23.60 -4.84 -11.52
N ASN A 76 -23.00 -5.32 -10.43
CA ASN A 76 -23.67 -5.44 -9.14
C ASN A 76 -22.67 -5.44 -7.98
N TRP A 77 -23.21 -5.51 -6.76
CA TRP A 77 -22.45 -5.39 -5.51
C TRP A 77 -21.82 -6.71 -5.05
N ASN A 78 -21.74 -7.74 -5.89
CA ASN A 78 -21.12 -9.02 -5.50
C ASN A 78 -19.68 -8.86 -4.94
N PRO A 79 -18.80 -8.01 -5.50
CA PRO A 79 -17.45 -7.80 -4.92
C PRO A 79 -17.46 -7.27 -3.47
N PHE A 80 -18.54 -6.60 -3.04
CA PHE A 80 -18.69 -6.14 -1.66
C PHE A 80 -18.78 -7.32 -0.68
N VAL A 81 -19.42 -8.42 -1.08
CA VAL A 81 -19.56 -9.62 -0.24
C VAL A 81 -18.19 -10.20 0.11
N PHE A 82 -17.25 -10.21 -0.84
CA PHE A 82 -15.87 -10.62 -0.55
C PHE A 82 -15.20 -9.69 0.46
N SER A 83 -15.46 -8.38 0.39
CA SER A 83 -14.90 -7.39 1.31
C SER A 83 -15.39 -7.58 2.75
N LEU A 84 -16.61 -8.12 2.95
CA LEU A 84 -17.14 -8.48 4.28
C LEU A 84 -16.38 -9.64 4.95
N SER A 85 -15.61 -10.43 4.19
CA SER A 85 -14.75 -11.46 4.77
C SER A 85 -13.48 -10.89 5.43
N LEU A 86 -13.06 -9.67 5.07
CA LEU A 86 -11.82 -9.06 5.55
C LEU A 86 -11.81 -8.82 7.07
N PRO A 87 -12.87 -8.27 7.70
CA PRO A 87 -12.90 -8.12 9.17
C PRO A 87 -12.81 -9.46 9.91
N LEU A 88 -13.48 -10.49 9.39
CA LEU A 88 -13.41 -11.83 9.97
C LEU A 88 -12.01 -12.42 9.83
N ALA A 89 -11.41 -12.34 8.65
CA ALA A 89 -10.03 -12.78 8.41
C ALA A 89 -9.04 -12.02 9.30
N ALA A 90 -9.21 -10.71 9.48
CA ALA A 90 -8.40 -9.89 10.37
C ALA A 90 -8.55 -10.32 11.83
N TRP A 91 -9.78 -10.60 12.30
CA TRP A 91 -10.02 -11.11 13.64
C TRP A 91 -9.34 -12.46 13.87
N VAL A 92 -9.44 -13.38 12.91
CA VAL A 92 -8.75 -14.68 12.94
C VAL A 92 -7.24 -14.48 12.99
N ALA A 93 -6.70 -13.62 12.14
CA ALA A 93 -5.27 -13.31 12.09
C ALA A 93 -4.76 -12.77 13.43
N VAL A 94 -5.46 -11.80 14.02
CA VAL A 94 -5.08 -11.19 15.30
C VAL A 94 -5.15 -12.18 16.46
N LYS A 95 -6.17 -13.05 16.49
CA LYS A 95 -6.38 -13.97 17.60
C LYS A 95 -5.42 -15.16 17.59
N TRP A 96 -5.12 -15.73 16.42
CA TRP A 96 -4.36 -16.99 16.33
C TRP A 96 -2.99 -16.83 15.67
N PHE A 97 -2.90 -16.09 14.56
CA PHE A 97 -1.66 -16.03 13.78
C PHE A 97 -0.66 -15.02 14.35
N ILE A 98 -1.09 -13.84 14.79
CA ILE A 98 -0.19 -12.82 15.35
C ILE A 98 0.55 -13.33 16.60
N PRO A 99 -0.12 -13.93 17.61
CA PRO A 99 0.58 -14.45 18.79
C PRO A 99 1.57 -15.54 18.41
N TYR A 100 1.20 -16.40 17.47
CA TYR A 100 2.05 -17.47 16.97
C TYR A 100 3.35 -16.95 16.34
N TYR A 101 3.26 -16.02 15.38
CA TYR A 101 4.44 -15.47 14.72
C TYR A 101 5.30 -14.62 15.67
N ARG A 102 4.69 -13.90 16.61
CA ARG A 102 5.44 -13.12 17.61
C ARG A 102 6.29 -13.97 18.55
N GLN A 103 5.91 -15.23 18.81
CA GLN A 103 6.70 -16.13 19.66
C GLN A 103 7.96 -16.64 18.95
N SER A 104 7.91 -16.82 17.62
CA SER A 104 9.02 -17.39 16.84
C SER A 104 10.23 -16.46 16.66
N ASN A 105 10.07 -15.16 16.93
CA ASN A 105 11.09 -14.12 16.74
C ASN A 105 11.69 -14.01 15.32
N GLU A 106 11.15 -14.76 14.36
CA GLU A 106 11.59 -14.81 12.97
C GLU A 106 11.20 -13.53 12.21
N ILE A 107 12.10 -13.07 11.33
CA ILE A 107 11.88 -11.88 10.50
C ILE A 107 10.93 -12.20 9.34
N SER A 108 10.92 -13.45 8.86
CA SER A 108 10.10 -13.89 7.74
C SER A 108 9.03 -14.86 8.19
N ALA A 109 7.78 -14.64 7.78
CA ALA A 109 6.68 -15.59 7.99
C ALA A 109 7.00 -16.97 7.39
N TYR A 110 7.80 -17.02 6.32
CA TYR A 110 8.18 -18.26 5.64
C TYR A 110 9.28 -19.04 6.36
N ALA A 111 10.00 -18.43 7.31
CA ALA A 111 10.98 -19.15 8.14
C ALA A 111 10.30 -20.28 8.92
N HIS A 112 9.04 -20.10 9.30
CA HIS A 112 8.25 -21.17 9.92
C HIS A 112 8.11 -22.41 9.01
N LEU A 113 7.93 -22.21 7.70
CA LEU A 113 7.82 -23.33 6.76
C LEU A 113 9.14 -24.08 6.62
N GLU A 114 10.26 -23.40 6.77
CA GLU A 114 11.57 -24.05 6.82
C GLU A 114 11.70 -24.95 8.05
N HIS A 115 11.33 -24.47 9.22
CA HIS A 115 11.37 -25.27 10.45
C HIS A 115 10.46 -26.50 10.40
N ARG A 116 9.30 -26.39 9.74
CA ARG A 116 8.29 -27.46 9.70
C ARG A 116 8.47 -28.46 8.55
N PHE A 117 8.87 -27.98 7.38
CA PHE A 117 8.90 -28.78 6.14
C PHE A 117 10.27 -28.81 5.46
N GLY A 118 11.22 -27.99 5.91
CA GLY A 118 12.55 -27.84 5.32
C GLY A 118 12.67 -26.66 4.36
N VAL A 119 13.91 -26.37 3.96
CA VAL A 119 14.30 -25.20 3.15
C VAL A 119 13.51 -25.10 1.84
N TRP A 120 13.20 -26.24 1.21
CA TRP A 120 12.46 -26.26 -0.06
C TRP A 120 11.09 -25.58 0.04
N ALA A 121 10.38 -25.75 1.17
CA ALA A 121 9.05 -25.18 1.37
C ALA A 121 9.12 -23.65 1.54
N ARG A 122 10.16 -23.15 2.23
CA ARG A 122 10.43 -21.71 2.34
C ARG A 122 10.74 -21.10 0.98
N VAL A 123 11.63 -21.73 0.20
CA VAL A 123 12.03 -21.23 -1.13
C VAL A 123 10.82 -21.22 -2.07
N TYR A 124 10.07 -22.32 -2.12
CA TYR A 124 8.87 -22.43 -2.94
C TYR A 124 7.87 -21.31 -2.61
N THR A 125 7.48 -21.19 -1.34
CA THR A 125 6.46 -20.22 -0.94
C THR A 125 6.92 -18.78 -1.12
N SER A 126 8.19 -18.48 -0.80
CA SER A 126 8.76 -17.14 -0.98
C SER A 126 8.82 -16.76 -2.47
N LEU A 127 9.20 -17.70 -3.35
CA LEU A 127 9.27 -17.46 -4.78
C LEU A 127 7.89 -17.13 -5.37
N PHE A 128 6.89 -17.97 -5.10
CA PHE A 128 5.52 -17.75 -5.60
C PHE A 128 4.89 -16.49 -5.03
N TYR A 129 5.19 -16.15 -3.78
CA TYR A 129 4.79 -14.87 -3.21
C TYR A 129 5.40 -13.68 -3.96
N LEU A 130 6.72 -13.69 -4.20
CA LEU A 130 7.39 -12.62 -4.94
C LEU A 130 6.82 -12.47 -6.37
N LEU A 131 6.59 -13.59 -7.07
CA LEU A 131 5.96 -13.57 -8.41
C LEU A 131 4.56 -12.96 -8.38
N THR A 132 3.75 -13.34 -7.38
CA THR A 132 2.40 -12.79 -7.20
C THR A 132 2.45 -11.29 -6.91
N GLN A 133 3.41 -10.83 -6.10
CA GLN A 133 3.57 -9.41 -5.80
C GLN A 133 4.04 -8.62 -7.03
N VAL A 134 4.94 -9.16 -7.85
CA VAL A 134 5.34 -8.50 -9.11
C VAL A 134 4.13 -8.34 -10.04
N ALA A 135 3.34 -9.40 -10.22
CA ALA A 135 2.12 -9.35 -11.04
C ALA A 135 1.09 -8.34 -10.48
N ARG A 136 0.88 -8.36 -9.16
CA ARG A 136 -0.03 -7.42 -8.48
C ARG A 136 0.43 -5.97 -8.66
N MET A 137 1.71 -5.68 -8.46
CA MET A 137 2.26 -4.34 -8.61
C MET A 137 2.09 -3.83 -10.05
N GLY A 138 2.32 -4.67 -11.05
CA GLY A 138 2.05 -4.33 -12.46
C GLY A 138 0.59 -3.91 -12.69
N ALA A 139 -0.37 -4.70 -12.18
CA ALA A 139 -1.78 -4.36 -12.28
C ALA A 139 -2.13 -3.06 -11.54
N VAL A 140 -1.63 -2.87 -10.32
CA VAL A 140 -1.86 -1.65 -9.53
C VAL A 140 -1.33 -0.42 -10.26
N MET A 141 -0.09 -0.46 -10.77
CA MET A 141 0.52 0.67 -11.48
C MET A 141 -0.22 1.00 -12.78
N PHE A 142 -0.67 -0.02 -13.53
CA PHE A 142 -1.48 0.18 -14.72
C PHE A 142 -2.82 0.85 -14.39
N LEU A 143 -3.57 0.32 -13.41
CA LEU A 143 -4.84 0.92 -13.02
C LEU A 143 -4.69 2.35 -12.50
N MET A 144 -3.60 2.62 -11.79
CA MET A 144 -3.24 3.95 -11.30
C MET A 144 -2.94 4.93 -12.44
N GLY A 145 -2.25 4.47 -13.49
CA GLY A 145 -1.90 5.28 -14.64
C GLY A 145 -3.07 5.69 -15.54
N LEU A 146 -4.20 4.97 -15.50
CA LEU A 146 -5.36 5.26 -16.35
C LEU A 146 -5.97 6.65 -16.07
N PRO A 147 -6.37 6.98 -14.82
CA PRO A 147 -6.89 8.31 -14.52
C PRO A 147 -5.81 9.39 -14.67
N LEU A 148 -4.54 9.11 -14.33
CA LEU A 148 -3.48 10.09 -14.52
C LEU A 148 -3.22 10.42 -15.99
N ASN A 149 -3.34 9.46 -16.89
CA ASN A 149 -3.20 9.71 -18.34
C ASN A 149 -4.28 10.68 -18.83
N ILE A 150 -5.52 10.50 -18.36
CA ILE A 150 -6.64 11.38 -18.70
C ILE A 150 -6.43 12.78 -18.11
N LEU A 151 -5.95 12.88 -16.87
CA LEU A 151 -5.78 14.15 -16.15
C LEU A 151 -4.57 14.95 -16.64
N LEU A 152 -3.43 14.30 -16.85
CA LEU A 152 -2.15 14.94 -17.18
C LEU A 152 -1.88 15.00 -18.69
N GLY A 153 -2.57 14.18 -19.49
CA GLY A 153 -2.31 14.02 -20.92
C GLY A 153 -0.98 13.31 -21.25
N TRP A 154 -0.26 12.81 -20.24
CA TRP A 154 1.03 12.14 -20.40
C TRP A 154 0.85 10.69 -20.83
N ASP A 155 1.78 10.17 -21.63
CA ASP A 155 1.78 8.75 -22.01
C ASP A 155 1.81 7.84 -20.77
N HIS A 156 1.03 6.76 -20.82
CA HIS A 156 0.85 5.83 -19.71
C HIS A 156 2.17 5.20 -19.25
N ARG A 157 3.12 4.97 -20.16
CA ARG A 157 4.45 4.43 -19.81
C ARG A 157 5.26 5.42 -18.99
N THR A 158 5.18 6.71 -19.34
CA THR A 158 5.87 7.79 -18.62
C THR A 158 5.35 7.90 -17.19
N ILE A 159 4.03 7.86 -17.00
CA ILE A 159 3.40 7.91 -15.68
C ILE A 159 3.87 6.73 -14.81
N ILE A 160 3.85 5.50 -15.35
CA ILE A 160 4.29 4.30 -14.63
C ILE A 160 5.77 4.40 -14.26
N LEU A 161 6.63 4.82 -15.19
CA LEU A 161 8.07 4.92 -14.93
C LEU A 161 8.38 5.96 -13.86
N VAL A 162 7.82 7.17 -13.96
CA VAL A 162 8.07 8.24 -13.00
C VAL A 162 7.57 7.88 -11.61
N THR A 163 6.34 7.37 -11.50
CA THR A 163 5.77 6.97 -10.20
C THR A 163 6.51 5.77 -9.61
N GLY A 164 6.83 4.76 -10.41
CA GLY A 164 7.55 3.57 -9.98
C GLY A 164 8.96 3.85 -9.48
N VAL A 165 9.74 4.64 -10.23
CA VAL A 165 11.09 5.05 -9.81
C VAL A 165 11.02 5.85 -8.52
N SER A 166 10.09 6.79 -8.42
CA SER A 166 9.93 7.62 -7.23
C SER A 166 9.54 6.80 -5.99
N VAL A 167 8.60 5.87 -6.15
CA VAL A 167 8.18 4.95 -5.08
C VAL A 167 9.34 4.07 -4.63
N THR A 168 10.11 3.56 -5.58
CA THR A 168 11.30 2.75 -5.31
C THR A 168 12.34 3.54 -4.51
N ILE A 169 12.64 4.77 -4.91
CA ILE A 169 13.64 5.61 -4.23
C ILE A 169 13.23 5.85 -2.77
N TYR A 170 12.02 6.34 -2.50
CA TYR A 170 11.65 6.65 -1.11
C TYR A 170 11.53 5.38 -0.26
N SER A 171 11.10 4.25 -0.84
CA SER A 171 10.97 2.98 -0.12
C SER A 171 12.34 2.42 0.25
N LEU A 172 13.32 2.50 -0.66
CA LEU A 172 14.69 2.06 -0.42
C LEU A 172 15.40 2.95 0.60
N VAL A 173 15.20 4.27 0.53
CA VAL A 173 15.85 5.22 1.46
C VAL A 173 15.24 5.14 2.85
N GLY A 174 13.91 5.09 2.95
CA GLY A 174 13.21 5.17 4.22
C GLY A 174 13.17 3.87 5.03
N GLY A 175 13.27 2.71 4.38
CA GLY A 175 13.09 1.40 5.04
C GLY A 175 11.66 1.16 5.54
N ILE A 176 11.43 0.04 6.23
CA ILE A 176 10.07 -0.39 6.61
C ILE A 176 9.35 0.61 7.54
N VAL A 177 10.10 1.33 8.39
CA VAL A 177 9.55 2.37 9.28
C VAL A 177 8.87 3.45 8.45
N ALA A 178 9.57 3.99 7.46
CA ALA A 178 9.04 5.05 6.63
C ALA A 178 7.85 4.57 5.79
N VAL A 179 7.94 3.35 5.23
CA VAL A 179 6.85 2.74 4.46
C VAL A 179 5.59 2.63 5.32
N ILE A 180 5.69 2.11 6.55
CA ILE A 180 4.54 1.96 7.45
C ILE A 180 3.90 3.32 7.78
N TRP A 181 4.71 4.36 8.01
CA TRP A 181 4.18 5.70 8.27
C TRP A 181 3.56 6.36 7.04
N ALA A 182 4.19 6.19 5.87
CA ALA A 182 3.66 6.68 4.61
C ALA A 182 2.32 6.01 4.29
N ASP A 183 2.25 4.68 4.41
CA ASP A 183 1.04 3.88 4.24
C ASP A 183 -0.09 4.36 5.17
N ALA A 184 0.21 4.58 6.45
CA ALA A 184 -0.78 5.02 7.42
C ALA A 184 -1.37 6.39 7.05
N LEU A 185 -0.53 7.33 6.59
CA LEU A 185 -1.00 8.63 6.09
C LEU A 185 -1.81 8.46 4.81
N GLN A 186 -1.34 7.64 3.86
CA GLN A 186 -2.02 7.39 2.60
C GLN A 186 -3.41 6.76 2.81
N ALA A 187 -3.55 5.84 3.76
CA ALA A 187 -4.85 5.27 4.14
C ALA A 187 -5.83 6.35 4.63
N ILE A 188 -5.37 7.28 5.47
CA ILE A 188 -6.22 8.39 5.95
C ILE A 188 -6.65 9.27 4.78
N VAL A 189 -5.71 9.65 3.90
CA VAL A 189 -6.01 10.47 2.72
C VAL A 189 -6.98 9.77 1.77
N LEU A 190 -6.77 8.48 1.49
CA LEU A 190 -7.65 7.68 0.64
C LEU A 190 -9.06 7.55 1.24
N MET A 191 -9.15 7.33 2.55
CA MET A 191 -10.43 7.21 3.25
C MET A 191 -11.19 8.55 3.27
N ALA A 192 -10.50 9.66 3.53
CA ALA A 192 -11.06 10.99 3.44
C ALA A 192 -11.54 11.31 2.01
N GLY A 193 -10.76 10.93 0.99
CA GLY A 193 -11.14 11.06 -0.42
C GLY A 193 -12.39 10.26 -0.76
N ALA A 194 -12.46 8.99 -0.34
CA ALA A 194 -13.64 8.14 -0.55
C ALA A 194 -14.90 8.73 0.10
N LEU A 195 -14.81 9.18 1.36
CA LEU A 195 -15.90 9.84 2.07
C LEU A 195 -16.31 11.14 1.38
N GLY A 196 -15.34 11.95 0.92
CA GLY A 196 -15.59 13.16 0.15
C GLY A 196 -16.36 12.88 -1.14
N CYS A 197 -15.98 11.86 -1.91
CA CYS A 197 -16.72 11.44 -3.10
C CYS A 197 -18.16 11.04 -2.77
N ILE A 198 -18.39 10.28 -1.69
CA ILE A 198 -19.74 9.88 -1.25
C ILE A 198 -20.57 11.11 -0.90
N VAL A 199 -20.02 12.04 -0.11
CA VAL A 199 -20.72 13.28 0.27
C VAL A 199 -21.09 14.09 -0.95
N LEU A 200 -20.16 14.28 -1.90
CA LEU A 200 -20.43 15.00 -3.14
C LEU A 200 -21.53 14.32 -3.96
N MET A 201 -21.52 12.99 -4.07
CA MET A 201 -22.59 12.24 -4.75
C MET A 201 -23.98 12.44 -4.14
N PHE A 202 -24.08 12.67 -2.83
CA PHE A 202 -25.37 12.98 -2.20
C PHE A 202 -25.80 14.44 -2.35
N LEU A 203 -24.84 15.35 -2.61
CA LEU A 203 -25.08 16.78 -2.77
C LEU A 203 -25.32 17.18 -4.24
N SER A 204 -24.85 16.38 -5.19
CA SER A 204 -25.05 16.54 -6.65
C SER A 204 -26.34 15.91 -7.13
#